data_AF-A0A8J6F5M4-F1
#
_entry.id   AF-A0A8J6F5M4-F1
#
_cell.length_a   1.000
_cell.length_b   1.000
_cell.length_c   1.000
_cell.angle_alpha   90.00
_cell.angle_beta   90.00
_cell.angle_gamma   90.00
#
_symmetry.space_group_name_H-M   'P 1'
#
loop_
_entity.id
_entity.type
_entity.pdbx_description
1 polymer ?
#
loop_
_entity_poly.entity_id
_entity_poly.type
_entity_poly.pdbx_seq_one_letter_code
_entity_poly.pdbx_strand_id
1 'polypeptide(L)'
;MHISQSIEAPLTATDTAILSGSLSTQNGNGGGSINLALRRVTSAKGWGELELGAGDLQGPLFGLKIFRNLTPKCFFTTSCVLQFSSRGVRPGLTTMLARHLDKNTMGYIQWRWGIQSAMNTSIVRDTKTSHFTMAFQLGIPHSFMMVSYQHKFQDEEQTRLKGSIKAGFFGTLVEYGAERKISRHSVLGATVSVGVPQGVSLKVKLNRASQTYFFPIHLTDQLLPSAVFYATVGPLIIYVAMHRLIIKPYLKAQKEKDLEKQRESSASDILKKKQEAEGAVRLMQESVRRIIEAEESRMGLIILNAWYGKFVTDNSRKNERVKVIDVTVPLQCLVKDSKLILTEASKSGLPGFYDPCIGEDKSLKILYQFRGVMHQVMSGDNEPLRIPKQSHKIDADG
;
A
#
# COMPACT_ATOMS: atom_id res chain seq x y z
N MET A 1 14.09 24.61 1.17
CA MET A 1 13.91 23.26 0.57
C MET A 1 15.01 22.35 1.09
N HIS A 2 14.74 21.08 1.39
CA HIS A 2 15.79 20.12 1.80
C HIS A 2 15.72 18.85 0.95
N ILE A 3 16.83 18.51 0.31
CA ILE A 3 17.02 17.29 -0.48
C ILE A 3 18.17 16.50 0.15
N SER A 4 17.95 15.21 0.41
CA SER A 4 19.02 14.30 0.79
C SER A 4 18.98 13.05 -0.08
N GLN A 5 20.14 12.64 -0.57
CA GLN A 5 20.33 11.46 -1.40
C GLN A 5 21.51 10.64 -0.88
N SER A 6 21.36 9.32 -0.85
CA SER A 6 22.45 8.39 -0.54
C SER A 6 22.48 7.25 -1.56
N ILE A 7 23.68 6.82 -1.92
CA ILE A 7 23.96 5.71 -2.82
C ILE A 7 24.94 4.79 -2.09
N GLU A 8 24.60 3.50 -2.05
CA GLU A 8 25.45 2.45 -1.48
C GLU A 8 26.00 1.60 -2.63
N ALA A 9 27.33 1.48 -2.68
CA ALA A 9 28.05 0.70 -3.69
C ALA A 9 28.86 -0.39 -2.98
N PRO A 10 28.49 -1.68 -3.11
CA PRO A 10 29.31 -2.77 -2.61
C PRO A 10 30.58 -2.88 -3.48
N LEU A 11 31.75 -2.65 -2.89
CA LEU A 11 33.04 -2.77 -3.59
C LEU A 11 33.57 -4.20 -3.53
N THR A 12 33.31 -4.90 -2.41
CA THR A 12 33.73 -6.28 -2.17
C THR A 12 32.71 -6.96 -1.26
N ALA A 13 32.79 -8.29 -1.09
CA ALA A 13 31.92 -9.03 -0.17
C ALA A 13 31.95 -8.50 1.28
N THR A 14 33.04 -7.84 1.70
CA THR A 14 33.21 -7.26 3.04
C THR A 14 33.14 -5.73 3.08
N ASP A 15 33.33 -5.06 1.94
CA ASP A 15 33.61 -3.62 1.88
C ASP A 15 32.52 -2.92 1.06
N THR A 16 31.92 -1.89 1.65
CA THR A 16 30.83 -1.10 1.06
C THR A 16 31.17 0.37 1.14
N ALA A 17 31.12 1.05 0.00
CA ALA A 17 31.23 2.50 -0.06
C ALA A 17 29.83 3.12 -0.05
N ILE A 18 29.65 4.17 0.74
CA ILE A 18 28.41 4.92 0.84
C ILE A 18 28.72 6.36 0.50
N LEU A 19 28.09 6.88 -0.56
CA LEU A 19 28.15 8.29 -0.90
C LEU A 19 26.81 8.91 -0.56
N SER A 20 26.80 9.92 0.29
CA SER A 20 25.60 10.66 0.65
C SER A 20 25.80 12.16 0.48
N GLY A 21 24.75 12.84 0.05
CA GLY A 21 24.72 14.28 -0.11
C GLY A 21 23.43 14.84 0.48
N SER A 22 23.54 15.95 1.20
CA SER A 22 22.39 16.72 1.65
C SER A 22 22.53 18.17 1.20
N LEU A 23 21.45 18.72 0.67
CA LEU A 23 21.35 20.10 0.23
C LEU A 23 20.17 20.73 0.95
N SER A 24 20.43 21.81 1.67
CA SER A 24 19.42 22.57 2.39
C SER A 24 19.48 24.02 1.93
N THR A 25 18.32 24.60 1.64
CA THR A 25 18.18 26.02 1.30
C THR A 25 17.18 26.65 2.25
N GLN A 26 17.59 27.69 2.96
CA GLN A 26 16.73 28.45 3.86
C GLN A 26 17.00 29.94 3.69
N ASN A 27 15.95 30.72 3.41
CA ASN A 27 16.00 32.18 3.30
C ASN A 27 17.11 32.72 2.38
N GLY A 28 17.29 32.14 1.19
CA GLY A 28 18.28 32.59 0.21
C GLY A 28 19.72 32.14 0.47
N ASN A 29 20.01 31.53 1.63
CA ASN A 29 21.29 30.90 1.90
C ASN A 29 21.19 29.38 1.67
N GLY A 30 22.06 28.85 0.80
CA GLY A 30 22.15 27.44 0.48
C GLY A 30 23.35 26.82 1.19
N GLY A 31 23.16 25.64 1.79
CA GLY A 31 24.23 24.85 2.40
C GLY A 31 24.15 23.41 1.92
N GLY A 32 25.24 22.91 1.36
CA GLY A 32 25.41 21.52 0.96
C GLY A 32 26.43 20.81 1.84
N SER A 33 26.23 19.51 2.06
CA SER A 33 27.25 18.60 2.58
C SER A 33 27.30 17.33 1.76
N ILE A 34 28.52 16.83 1.53
CA ILE A 34 28.79 15.56 0.88
C ILE A 34 29.57 14.72 1.88
N ASN A 35 29.09 13.52 2.17
CA ASN A 35 29.74 12.55 3.05
C ASN A 35 30.01 11.26 2.27
N LEU A 36 31.27 10.85 2.26
CA LEU A 36 31.75 9.57 1.76
C LEU A 36 32.10 8.68 2.95
N ALA A 37 31.47 7.52 3.07
CA ALA A 37 31.75 6.55 4.11
C ALA A 37 32.22 5.22 3.53
N LEU A 38 33.30 4.69 4.09
CA LEU A 38 33.86 3.38 3.76
C LEU A 38 33.60 2.42 4.91
N ARG A 39 32.65 1.52 4.70
CA ARG A 39 32.26 0.50 5.68
C ARG A 39 32.97 -0.81 5.37
N ARG A 40 33.64 -1.37 6.37
CA ARG A 40 34.30 -2.68 6.30
C ARG A 40 33.76 -3.61 7.38
N VAL A 41 33.23 -4.74 6.95
CA VAL A 41 32.79 -5.82 7.84
C VAL A 41 34.04 -6.58 8.30
N THR A 42 34.43 -6.41 9.56
CA THR A 42 35.63 -7.03 10.13
C THR A 42 35.37 -8.42 10.71
N SER A 43 34.13 -8.70 11.10
CA SER A 43 33.72 -9.99 11.67
C SER A 43 32.21 -10.19 11.53
N ALA A 44 31.73 -11.43 11.65
CA ALA A 44 30.29 -11.72 11.77
C ALA A 44 29.63 -10.97 12.94
N LYS A 45 30.41 -10.52 13.93
CA LYS A 45 29.93 -9.79 15.12
C LYS A 45 30.20 -8.28 15.06
N GLY A 46 30.80 -7.73 14.01
CA GLY A 46 31.17 -6.32 14.01
C GLY A 46 31.59 -5.74 12.66
N TRP A 47 31.49 -4.42 12.55
CA TRP A 47 31.93 -3.66 11.38
C TRP A 47 32.51 -2.31 11.82
N GLY A 48 33.43 -1.79 11.02
CA GLY A 48 33.97 -0.44 11.14
C GLY A 48 33.57 0.39 9.92
N GLU A 49 33.42 1.69 10.10
CA GLU A 49 33.07 2.64 9.05
C GLU A 49 33.93 3.90 9.24
N LEU A 50 34.55 4.35 8.16
CA LEU A 50 35.35 5.57 8.11
C LEU A 50 34.56 6.59 7.27
N GLU A 51 34.19 7.71 7.89
CA GLU A 51 33.38 8.77 7.30
C GLU A 51 34.26 9.98 6.97
N LEU A 52 34.16 10.49 5.75
CA LEU A 52 34.81 11.70 5.26
C LEU A 52 33.72 12.63 4.74
N GLY A 53 33.47 13.72 5.46
CA GLY A 53 32.48 14.72 5.10
C GLY A 53 33.13 16.04 4.72
N ALA A 54 32.57 16.73 3.72
CA ALA A 54 32.88 18.12 3.43
C ALA A 54 31.57 18.88 3.24
N GLY A 55 31.42 20.03 3.90
CA GLY A 55 30.23 20.86 3.78
C GLY A 55 30.51 22.35 4.03
N ASP A 56 29.70 23.18 3.39
CA ASP A 56 29.91 24.65 3.28
C ASP A 56 30.01 25.36 4.64
N LEU A 57 29.23 24.93 5.64
CA LEU A 57 29.20 25.55 6.97
C LEU A 57 30.05 24.83 8.02
N GLN A 58 30.43 23.57 7.79
CA GLN A 58 30.96 22.70 8.85
C GLN A 58 32.41 22.28 8.65
N GLY A 59 33.04 22.65 7.53
CA GLY A 59 34.43 22.27 7.22
C GLY A 59 34.58 20.76 6.98
N PRO A 60 35.82 20.27 6.76
CA PRO A 60 36.06 18.84 6.64
C PRO A 60 35.80 18.11 7.97
N LEU A 61 35.09 16.99 7.88
CA LEU A 61 34.69 16.10 8.96
C LEU A 61 35.35 14.74 8.74
N PHE A 62 36.07 14.26 9.74
CA PHE A 62 36.61 12.90 9.76
C PHE A 62 35.91 12.10 10.85
N GLY A 63 35.20 11.05 10.49
CA GLY A 63 34.47 10.17 11.40
C GLY A 63 35.03 8.76 11.37
N LEU A 64 35.08 8.11 12.52
CA LEU A 64 35.35 6.69 12.66
C LEU A 64 34.28 6.07 13.55
N LYS A 65 33.53 5.13 13.00
CA LYS A 65 32.41 4.47 13.65
C LYS A 65 32.68 2.98 13.74
N ILE A 66 32.57 2.43 14.94
CA ILE A 66 32.80 1.02 15.23
C ILE A 66 31.52 0.46 15.80
N PHE A 67 31.03 -0.63 15.21
CA PHE A 67 29.90 -1.41 15.70
C PHE A 67 30.36 -2.80 16.11
N ARG A 68 29.94 -3.25 17.30
CA ARG A 68 30.22 -4.61 17.76
C ARG A 68 29.08 -5.17 18.60
N ASN A 69 28.69 -6.40 18.30
CA ASN A 69 27.78 -7.19 19.13
C ASN A 69 28.57 -7.74 20.33
N LEU A 70 28.25 -7.27 21.54
CA LEU A 70 28.86 -7.75 22.78
C LEU A 70 28.21 -9.06 23.23
N THR A 71 26.88 -9.12 23.16
CA THR A 71 26.08 -10.33 23.43
C THR A 71 24.98 -10.44 22.37
N PRO A 72 24.29 -11.59 22.24
CA PRO A 72 23.18 -11.74 21.29
C PRO A 72 22.05 -10.72 21.51
N LYS A 73 21.94 -10.17 22.72
CA LYS A 73 20.92 -9.18 23.10
C LYS A 73 21.46 -7.77 23.25
N CYS A 74 22.77 -7.54 23.14
CA CYS A 74 23.38 -6.23 23.39
C CYS A 74 24.42 -5.91 22.32
N PHE A 75 24.27 -4.75 21.69
CA PHE A 75 25.27 -4.22 20.78
C PHE A 75 25.77 -2.86 21.25
N PHE A 76 26.98 -2.56 20.83
CA PHE A 76 27.70 -1.36 21.19
C PHE A 76 28.18 -0.68 19.92
N THR A 77 28.04 0.63 19.88
CA THR A 77 28.46 1.46 18.75
C THR A 77 29.19 2.67 19.28
N THR A 78 30.41 2.90 18.83
CA THR A 78 31.19 4.09 19.17
C THR A 78 31.53 4.83 17.89
N SER A 79 31.20 6.11 17.82
CA SER A 79 31.60 7.01 16.75
C SER A 79 32.50 8.12 17.31
N CYS A 80 33.70 8.25 16.77
CA CYS A 80 34.60 9.36 17.00
C CYS A 80 34.52 10.27 15.77
N VAL A 81 34.29 11.56 15.96
CA VAL A 81 34.21 12.55 14.87
C VAL A 81 35.14 13.71 15.20
N LEU A 82 35.96 14.08 14.24
CA LEU A 82 36.85 15.23 14.28
C LEU A 82 36.35 16.25 13.26
N GLN A 83 35.87 17.38 13.74
CA GLN A 83 35.47 18.50 12.89
C GLN A 83 36.60 19.52 12.80
N PHE A 84 37.07 19.78 11.57
CA PHE A 84 38.09 20.77 11.30
C PHE A 84 37.41 22.07 10.87
N SER A 85 37.33 23.04 11.79
CA SER A 85 36.80 24.38 11.52
C SER A 85 37.92 25.41 11.58
N SER A 86 37.72 26.59 11.00
CA SER A 86 38.68 27.71 11.06
C SER A 86 38.99 28.17 12.51
N ARG A 87 38.14 27.82 13.47
CA ARG A 87 38.31 28.05 14.91
C ARG A 87 39.04 26.92 15.66
N GLY A 88 39.58 25.92 14.95
CA GLY A 88 40.31 24.78 15.51
C GLY A 88 39.61 23.42 15.34
N VAL A 89 40.28 22.37 15.82
CA VAL A 89 39.77 20.98 15.78
C VAL A 89 38.79 20.76 16.93
N ARG A 90 37.58 20.30 16.61
CA ARG A 90 36.56 19.96 17.60
C ARG A 90 36.35 18.44 17.62
N PRO A 91 36.91 17.72 18.60
CA PRO A 91 36.63 16.30 18.75
C PRO A 91 35.25 16.08 19.35
N GLY A 92 34.56 15.06 18.87
CA GLY A 92 33.30 14.56 19.38
C GLY A 92 33.35 13.03 19.49
N LEU A 93 32.94 12.49 20.62
CA LEU A 93 32.83 11.05 20.83
C LEU A 93 31.39 10.72 21.19
N THR A 94 30.75 9.86 20.40
CA THR A 94 29.43 9.33 20.75
C THR A 94 29.49 7.82 20.95
N THR A 95 29.02 7.38 22.10
CA THR A 95 29.01 5.99 22.51
C THR A 95 27.56 5.58 22.73
N MET A 96 27.09 4.56 22.04
CA MET A 96 25.73 4.06 22.10
C MET A 96 25.74 2.59 22.50
N LEU A 97 25.07 2.28 23.60
CA LEU A 97 24.81 0.94 24.06
C LEU A 97 23.32 0.64 23.85
N ALA A 98 23.03 -0.42 23.11
CA ALA A 98 21.67 -0.85 22.83
C ALA A 98 21.45 -2.27 23.35
N ARG A 99 20.30 -2.50 23.98
CA ARG A 99 19.94 -3.79 24.57
C ARG A 99 18.51 -4.16 24.23
N HIS A 100 18.30 -5.39 23.76
CA HIS A 100 16.98 -6.00 23.70
C HIS A 100 16.49 -6.29 25.12
N LEU A 101 15.47 -5.54 25.54
CA LEU A 101 14.79 -5.71 26.83
C LEU A 101 13.71 -6.80 26.73
N ASP A 102 13.05 -6.87 25.57
CA ASP A 102 12.05 -7.88 25.22
C ASP A 102 12.11 -8.18 23.71
N LYS A 103 11.37 -9.18 23.21
CA LYS A 103 11.29 -9.51 21.78
C LYS A 103 10.94 -8.30 20.90
N ASN A 104 10.10 -7.42 21.44
CA ASN A 104 9.57 -6.25 20.73
C ASN A 104 10.08 -4.92 21.32
N THR A 105 10.97 -4.95 22.32
CA THR A 105 11.41 -3.74 23.04
C THR A 105 12.93 -3.63 23.06
N MET A 106 13.44 -2.49 22.58
CA MET A 106 14.85 -2.14 22.55
C MET A 106 15.09 -0.91 23.41
N GLY A 107 16.05 -0.99 24.33
CA GLY A 107 16.55 0.14 25.09
C GLY A 107 17.86 0.65 24.47
N TYR A 108 18.04 1.95 24.47
CA TYR A 108 19.24 2.63 23.98
C TYR A 108 19.74 3.61 25.04
N ILE A 109 21.04 3.64 25.23
CA ILE A 109 21.75 4.62 26.04
C ILE A 109 22.84 5.19 25.15
N GLN A 110 22.72 6.45 24.77
CA GLN A 110 23.69 7.18 23.96
C GLN A 110 24.34 8.28 24.80
N TRP A 111 25.66 8.25 24.91
CA TRP A 111 26.47 9.29 25.52
C TRP A 111 27.23 10.03 24.43
N ARG A 112 27.10 11.35 24.38
CA ARG A 112 27.83 12.26 23.49
C ARG A 112 28.76 13.13 24.32
N TRP A 113 30.00 13.23 23.88
CA TRP A 113 31.07 14.04 24.45
C TRP A 113 31.67 14.93 23.38
N GLY A 114 32.21 16.09 23.78
CA GLY A 114 32.92 17.00 22.87
C GLY A 114 32.00 18.05 22.25
N ILE A 115 31.75 17.97 20.94
CA ILE A 115 30.97 18.98 20.17
C ILE A 115 29.60 19.28 20.81
N GLN A 116 28.92 18.25 21.30
CA GLN A 116 27.71 18.38 22.11
C GLN A 116 27.78 17.35 23.25
N SER A 117 27.70 17.83 24.49
CA SER A 117 27.69 16.96 25.67
C SER A 117 26.24 16.62 26.06
N ALA A 118 25.84 15.37 25.81
CA ALA A 118 24.48 14.92 26.09
C ALA A 118 24.41 13.41 26.36
N MET A 119 23.58 13.03 27.32
CA MET A 119 23.19 11.66 27.59
C MET A 119 21.73 11.48 27.15
N ASN A 120 21.47 10.53 26.25
CA ASN A 120 20.14 10.21 25.75
C ASN A 120 19.78 8.77 26.11
N THR A 121 18.74 8.59 26.90
CA THR A 121 18.17 7.28 27.24
C THR A 121 16.84 7.13 26.49
N SER A 122 16.71 6.10 25.65
CA SER A 122 15.47 5.88 24.91
C SER A 122 15.03 4.43 24.93
N ILE A 123 13.73 4.23 24.88
CA ILE A 123 13.08 2.93 24.84
C ILE A 123 12.17 2.95 23.62
N VAL A 124 12.39 2.00 22.71
CA VAL A 124 11.60 1.82 21.50
C VAL A 124 10.92 0.46 21.60
N ARG A 125 9.60 0.45 21.50
CA ARG A 125 8.79 -0.75 21.44
C ARG A 125 8.12 -0.82 20.07
N ASP A 126 8.54 -1.77 19.24
CA ASP A 126 7.96 -1.98 17.93
C ASP A 126 7.12 -3.26 17.91
N THR A 127 5.85 -3.13 17.56
CA THR A 127 4.89 -4.22 17.39
C THR A 127 4.31 -4.19 15.98
N LYS A 128 3.60 -5.24 15.59
CA LYS A 128 2.97 -5.30 14.26
C LYS A 128 1.99 -4.16 13.99
N THR A 129 1.36 -3.63 15.04
CA THR A 129 0.29 -2.62 14.95
C THR A 129 0.71 -1.25 15.49
N SER A 130 1.73 -1.17 16.35
CA SER A 130 2.13 0.09 16.98
C SER A 130 3.64 0.19 17.15
N HIS A 131 4.16 1.41 17.04
CA HIS A 131 5.54 1.75 17.30
C HIS A 131 5.56 2.88 18.34
N PHE A 132 6.06 2.57 19.53
CA PHE A 132 6.14 3.49 20.65
C PHE A 132 7.60 3.83 20.92
N THR A 133 7.90 5.11 21.12
CA THR A 133 9.24 5.59 21.46
C THR A 133 9.14 6.58 22.60
N MET A 134 9.88 6.31 23.66
CA MET A 134 10.12 7.25 24.76
C MET A 134 11.60 7.58 24.76
N ALA A 135 11.97 8.85 24.79
CA ALA A 135 13.36 9.30 24.82
C ALA A 135 13.53 10.43 25.83
N PHE A 136 14.63 10.39 26.57
CA PHE A 136 14.98 11.37 27.57
C PHE A 136 16.44 11.77 27.34
N GLN A 137 16.63 13.02 26.94
CA GLN A 137 17.93 13.59 26.68
C GLN A 137 18.27 14.61 27.77
N LEU A 138 19.35 14.36 28.49
CA LEU A 138 20.00 15.28 29.41
C LEU A 138 21.27 15.80 28.74
N GLY A 139 21.29 17.06 28.32
CA GLY A 139 22.44 17.63 27.65
C GLY A 139 22.52 19.14 27.82
N ILE A 140 23.74 19.67 27.70
CA ILE A 140 24.02 21.10 27.71
C ILE A 140 24.27 21.49 26.24
N PRO A 141 23.46 22.38 25.62
CA PRO A 141 22.42 23.23 26.23
C PRO A 141 20.98 22.67 26.19
N HIS A 142 20.72 21.54 25.51
CA HIS A 142 19.36 21.05 25.30
C HIS A 142 19.06 19.75 26.06
N SER A 143 18.19 19.86 27.05
CA SER A 143 17.57 18.71 27.73
C SER A 143 16.07 18.63 27.37
N PHE A 144 15.59 17.44 27.01
CA PHE A 144 14.19 17.21 26.64
C PHE A 144 13.72 15.78 26.94
N MET A 145 12.42 15.64 27.15
CA MET A 145 11.68 14.40 27.17
C MET A 145 10.80 14.32 25.92
N MET A 146 10.78 13.18 25.26
CA MET A 146 9.99 12.94 24.06
C MET A 146 9.21 11.64 24.20
N VAL A 147 7.93 11.68 23.88
CA VAL A 147 7.03 10.53 23.80
C VAL A 147 6.40 10.53 22.42
N SER A 148 6.60 9.46 21.65
CA SER A 148 6.09 9.29 20.30
C SER A 148 5.35 7.97 20.17
N TYR A 149 4.15 8.04 19.64
CA TYR A 149 3.28 6.91 19.37
C TYR A 149 2.89 6.92 17.89
N GLN A 150 3.20 5.82 17.21
CA GLN A 150 2.87 5.63 15.81
C GLN A 150 2.01 4.37 15.65
N HIS A 151 0.79 4.54 15.16
CA HIS A 151 -0.11 3.43 14.86
C HIS A 151 0.04 3.02 13.38
N LYS A 152 0.34 1.73 13.14
CA LYS A 152 0.49 1.13 11.81
C LYS A 152 -0.81 0.37 11.48
N PHE A 153 -1.57 0.88 10.51
CA PHE A 153 -2.73 0.17 9.98
C PHE A 153 -2.27 -0.91 9.00
N GLN A 154 -2.81 -2.13 9.13
CA GLN A 154 -2.53 -3.27 8.24
C GLN A 154 -3.45 -3.27 7.01
N ASP A 155 -3.77 -2.10 6.47
CA ASP A 155 -4.50 -1.98 5.21
C ASP A 155 -3.55 -2.16 4.02
N GLU A 156 -4.12 -2.49 2.85
CA GLU A 156 -3.42 -2.65 1.56
C GLU A 156 -2.53 -1.44 1.21
N GLU A 157 -2.88 -0.25 1.72
CA GLU A 157 -2.16 1.01 1.50
C GLU A 157 -1.22 1.44 2.65
N GLN A 158 -1.03 0.60 3.69
CA GLN A 158 -0.11 0.80 4.83
C GLN A 158 -0.11 2.22 5.43
N THR A 159 -1.29 2.70 5.85
CA THR A 159 -1.43 4.00 6.51
C THR A 159 -0.81 3.98 7.91
N ARG A 160 -0.11 5.05 8.30
CA ARG A 160 0.58 5.20 9.58
C ARG A 160 0.20 6.52 10.22
N LEU A 161 -0.46 6.48 11.37
CA LEU A 161 -0.74 7.66 12.18
C LEU A 161 0.43 7.90 13.14
N LYS A 162 0.93 9.12 13.25
CA LYS A 162 2.01 9.51 14.16
C LYS A 162 1.52 10.61 15.10
N GLY A 163 1.77 10.45 16.39
CA GLY A 163 1.60 11.50 17.41
C GLY A 163 2.84 11.53 18.29
N SER A 164 3.42 12.70 18.49
CA SER A 164 4.65 12.90 19.25
C SER A 164 4.58 14.17 20.07
N ILE A 165 5.02 14.10 21.32
CA ILE A 165 5.12 15.22 22.24
C ILE A 165 6.57 15.27 22.71
N LYS A 166 7.22 16.42 22.52
CA LYS A 166 8.57 16.70 22.96
C LYS A 166 8.56 17.91 23.87
N ALA A 167 8.81 17.71 25.15
CA ALA A 167 8.90 18.77 26.15
C ALA A 167 10.35 18.93 26.57
N GLY A 168 10.94 20.11 26.35
CA GLY A 168 12.30 20.40 26.80
C GLY A 168 12.42 21.77 27.45
N PHE A 169 13.61 22.05 27.98
CA PHE A 169 13.92 23.37 28.57
C PHE A 169 13.76 24.52 27.58
N PHE A 170 13.91 24.23 26.28
CA PHE A 170 13.77 25.21 25.20
C PHE A 170 12.36 25.22 24.58
N GLY A 171 11.38 24.70 25.32
CA GLY A 171 9.97 24.73 24.98
C GLY A 171 9.39 23.37 24.61
N THR A 172 8.09 23.39 24.29
CA THR A 172 7.28 22.20 24.01
C THR A 172 6.92 22.14 22.54
N LEU A 173 7.07 20.97 21.92
CA LEU A 173 6.72 20.69 20.54
C LEU A 173 5.77 19.49 20.50
N VAL A 174 4.58 19.70 19.96
CA VAL A 174 3.58 18.68 19.68
C VAL A 174 3.56 18.45 18.17
N GLU A 175 3.78 17.22 17.73
CA GLU A 175 3.72 16.81 16.34
C GLU A 175 2.63 15.76 16.18
N TYR A 176 1.75 15.93 15.20
CA TYR A 176 0.82 14.90 14.79
C TYR A 176 0.76 14.85 13.27
N GLY A 177 0.60 13.66 12.72
CA GLY A 177 0.66 13.48 11.28
C GLY A 177 0.19 12.12 10.82
N ALA A 178 0.02 12.01 9.52
CA ALA A 178 -0.29 10.77 8.84
C ALA A 178 0.71 10.55 7.70
N GLU A 179 1.16 9.30 7.56
CA GLU A 179 1.92 8.84 6.41
C GLU A 179 1.13 7.75 5.70
N ARG A 180 1.10 7.80 4.36
CA ARG A 180 0.43 6.81 3.53
C ARG A 180 1.34 6.40 2.38
N LYS A 181 1.36 5.09 2.11
CA LYS A 181 2.09 4.55 0.96
C LYS A 181 1.19 4.71 -0.27
N ILE A 182 1.60 5.56 -1.20
CA ILE A 182 0.83 5.85 -2.43
C ILE A 182 1.20 4.87 -3.55
N SER A 183 2.47 4.45 -3.60
CA SER A 183 2.99 3.55 -4.63
C SER A 183 3.97 2.54 -4.01
N ARG A 184 4.39 1.54 -4.78
CA ARG A 184 5.40 0.54 -4.36
C ARG A 184 6.66 1.19 -3.79
N HIS A 185 7.07 2.34 -4.34
CA HIS A 185 8.30 3.04 -3.99
C HIS A 185 8.08 4.46 -3.43
N SER A 186 6.83 4.91 -3.23
CA SER A 186 6.53 6.27 -2.79
C SER A 186 5.67 6.29 -1.52
N VAL A 187 6.17 6.96 -0.48
CA VAL A 187 5.46 7.21 0.78
C VAL A 187 5.31 8.72 0.96
N LEU A 188 4.08 9.18 1.10
CA LEU A 188 3.76 10.58 1.37
C LEU A 188 3.35 10.74 2.83
N GLY A 189 3.90 11.73 3.50
CA GLY A 189 3.60 12.09 4.87
C GLY A 189 3.26 13.56 5.01
N ALA A 190 2.25 13.86 5.81
CA ALA A 190 1.94 15.20 6.26
C ALA A 190 1.95 15.20 7.78
N THR A 191 2.81 16.03 8.37
CA THR A 191 2.93 16.17 9.83
C THR A 191 2.81 17.64 10.19
N VAL A 192 1.87 17.97 11.06
CA VAL A 192 1.76 19.30 11.65
C VAL A 192 2.59 19.31 12.92
N SER A 193 3.47 20.28 13.04
CA SER A 193 4.26 20.54 14.24
C SER A 193 3.86 21.89 14.83
N VAL A 194 3.46 21.86 16.09
CA VAL A 194 2.99 23.01 16.88
C VAL A 194 3.91 23.10 18.10
N GLY A 195 4.66 24.19 18.25
CA GLY A 195 5.52 24.31 19.42
C GLY A 195 5.89 25.73 19.79
N VAL A 196 6.32 25.91 21.03
CA VAL A 196 6.91 27.16 21.52
C VAL A 196 8.42 26.94 21.59
N PRO A 197 9.28 27.80 21.01
CA PRO A 197 9.00 29.05 20.28
C PRO A 197 8.81 28.88 18.75
N GLN A 198 8.85 27.65 18.21
CA GLN A 198 8.88 27.40 16.75
C GLN A 198 7.55 27.60 16.00
N GLY A 199 6.50 28.03 16.68
CA GLY A 199 5.19 28.30 16.09
C GLY A 199 4.50 27.08 15.49
N VAL A 200 3.72 27.30 14.43
CA VAL A 200 2.99 26.26 13.68
C VAL A 200 3.65 26.06 12.33
N SER A 201 4.03 24.83 12.02
CA SER A 201 4.55 24.45 10.71
C SER A 201 3.99 23.13 10.22
N LEU A 202 3.68 23.07 8.92
CA LEU A 202 3.25 21.88 8.22
C LEU A 202 4.45 21.28 7.48
N LYS A 203 4.85 20.08 7.85
CA LYS A 203 5.95 19.32 7.24
C LYS A 203 5.37 18.30 6.26
N VAL A 204 5.55 18.54 4.97
CA VAL A 204 5.21 17.57 3.92
C VAL A 204 6.47 16.80 3.53
N LYS A 205 6.42 15.48 3.67
CA LYS A 205 7.54 14.57 3.40
C LYS A 205 7.15 13.59 2.30
N LEU A 206 7.94 13.53 1.23
CA LEU A 206 7.80 12.53 0.16
C LEU A 206 9.07 11.69 0.10
N ASN A 207 8.95 10.41 0.47
CA ASN A 207 10.03 9.44 0.31
C ASN A 207 9.79 8.68 -0.99
N ARG A 208 10.67 8.84 -1.97
CA ARG A 208 10.64 8.10 -3.23
C ARG A 208 11.94 7.31 -3.37
N ALA A 209 11.86 5.98 -3.21
CA ALA A 209 13.02 5.09 -3.19
C ALA A 209 14.11 5.57 -2.19
N SER A 210 15.30 5.98 -2.67
CA SER A 210 16.41 6.51 -1.85
C SER A 210 16.41 8.03 -1.68
N GLN A 211 15.44 8.73 -2.28
CA GLN A 211 15.34 10.19 -2.21
C GLN A 211 14.25 10.60 -1.21
N THR A 212 14.58 11.55 -0.33
CA THR A 212 13.63 12.15 0.61
C THR A 212 13.49 13.63 0.29
N TYR A 213 12.28 14.03 -0.14
CA TYR A 213 11.91 15.43 -0.32
C TYR A 213 11.18 15.93 0.92
N PHE A 214 11.68 17.02 1.48
CA PHE A 214 11.12 17.63 2.68
C PHE A 214 10.76 19.10 2.43
N PHE A 215 9.47 19.39 2.55
CA PHE A 215 8.89 20.72 2.34
C PHE A 215 8.26 21.21 3.65
N PRO A 216 9.01 21.97 4.47
CA PRO A 216 8.47 22.62 5.64
C PRO A 216 7.76 23.92 5.23
N ILE A 217 6.46 23.99 5.46
CA ILE A 217 5.64 25.19 5.29
C ILE A 217 5.47 25.80 6.68
N HIS A 218 6.18 26.89 6.95
CA HIS A 218 6.02 27.68 8.17
C HIS A 218 4.78 28.56 8.02
N LEU A 219 3.80 28.39 8.90
CA LEU A 219 2.55 29.16 8.85
C LEU A 219 2.67 30.42 9.70
N THR A 220 3.02 30.26 10.98
CA THR A 220 3.10 31.36 11.95
C THR A 220 4.14 31.05 13.01
N ASP A 221 4.87 32.07 13.48
CA ASP A 221 5.81 31.94 14.60
C ASP A 221 5.10 32.00 15.96
N GLN A 222 3.85 32.48 15.98
CA GLN A 222 2.99 32.50 17.17
C GLN A 222 2.03 31.31 17.18
N LEU A 223 1.66 30.85 18.39
CA LEU A 223 0.62 29.85 18.60
C LEU A 223 -0.76 30.47 18.35
N LEU A 224 -1.19 30.45 17.09
CA LEU A 224 -2.54 30.85 16.71
C LEU A 224 -3.41 29.61 16.47
N PRO A 225 -4.54 29.44 17.19
CA PRO A 225 -5.45 28.31 16.98
C PRO A 225 -5.96 28.21 15.53
N SER A 226 -6.13 29.36 14.86
CA SER A 226 -6.49 29.42 13.44
C SER A 226 -5.43 28.79 12.54
N ALA A 227 -4.14 28.99 12.81
CA ALA A 227 -3.05 28.37 12.05
C ALA A 227 -3.03 26.85 12.22
N VAL A 228 -3.33 26.35 13.43
CA VAL A 228 -3.47 24.90 13.70
C VAL A 228 -4.67 24.31 12.93
N PHE A 229 -5.78 25.04 12.86
CA PHE A 229 -6.94 24.65 12.07
C PHE A 229 -6.63 24.56 10.58
N TYR A 230 -5.96 25.56 10.00
CA TYR A 230 -5.57 25.50 8.59
C TYR A 230 -4.52 24.42 8.30
N ALA A 231 -3.58 24.20 9.22
CA ALA A 231 -2.56 23.15 9.10
C ALA A 231 -3.16 21.73 9.12
N THR A 232 -4.29 21.51 9.79
CA THR A 232 -4.99 20.23 9.88
C THR A 232 -5.98 20.04 8.75
N VAL A 233 -6.90 20.98 8.60
CA VAL A 233 -8.04 20.88 7.71
C VAL A 233 -7.61 21.06 6.26
N GLY A 234 -6.65 21.95 5.99
CA GLY A 234 -6.13 22.20 4.64
C GLY A 234 -5.62 20.93 3.94
N PRO A 235 -4.60 20.23 4.49
CA PRO A 235 -4.09 19.00 3.91
C PRO A 235 -5.13 17.89 3.79
N LEU A 236 -6.09 17.80 4.72
CA LEU A 236 -7.16 16.81 4.69
C LEU A 236 -8.13 17.07 3.53
N ILE A 237 -8.58 18.31 3.35
CA ILE A 237 -9.47 18.69 2.25
C ILE A 237 -8.76 18.49 0.92
N ILE A 238 -7.50 18.93 0.80
CA ILE A 238 -6.69 18.74 -0.42
C ILE A 238 -6.55 17.25 -0.74
N TYR A 239 -6.31 16.40 0.27
CA TYR A 239 -6.23 14.96 0.08
C TYR A 239 -7.54 14.36 -0.42
N VAL A 240 -8.68 14.71 0.21
CA VAL A 240 -10.00 14.21 -0.19
C VAL A 240 -10.37 14.67 -1.60
N ALA A 241 -10.11 15.94 -1.92
CA ALA A 241 -10.34 16.52 -3.24
C ALA A 241 -9.49 15.81 -4.31
N MET A 242 -8.19 15.66 -4.07
CA MET A 242 -7.27 14.96 -4.99
C MET A 242 -7.68 13.49 -5.18
N HIS A 243 -8.07 12.80 -4.11
CA HIS A 243 -8.49 11.40 -4.18
C HIS A 243 -9.79 11.22 -4.98
N ARG A 244 -10.78 12.10 -4.78
CA ARG A 244 -12.07 12.05 -5.49
C ARG A 244 -11.97 12.52 -6.95
N LEU A 245 -11.25 13.63 -7.20
CA LEU A 245 -11.26 14.32 -8.49
C LEU A 245 -10.18 13.85 -9.46
N ILE A 246 -9.05 13.33 -8.96
CA ILE A 246 -7.91 12.96 -9.82
C ILE A 246 -7.66 11.47 -9.73
N ILE A 247 -7.46 10.92 -8.53
CA ILE A 247 -7.01 9.53 -8.37
C ILE A 247 -8.09 8.53 -8.80
N LYS A 248 -9.32 8.64 -8.28
CA LYS A 248 -10.42 7.74 -8.65
C LYS A 248 -10.74 7.73 -10.15
N PRO A 249 -10.90 8.87 -10.85
CA PRO A 249 -11.18 8.83 -12.28
C PRO A 249 -10.00 8.31 -13.09
N TYR A 250 -8.75 8.64 -12.70
CA TYR A 250 -7.57 8.12 -13.39
C TYR A 250 -7.45 6.59 -13.26
N LEU A 251 -7.64 6.05 -12.06
CA LEU A 251 -7.62 4.59 -11.84
C LEU A 251 -8.74 3.88 -12.59
N LYS A 252 -9.93 4.47 -12.66
CA LYS A 252 -11.03 3.93 -13.47
C LYS A 252 -10.70 3.94 -14.96
N ALA A 253 -10.22 5.06 -15.49
CA ALA A 253 -9.81 5.17 -16.88
C ALA A 253 -8.66 4.22 -17.24
N GLN A 254 -7.73 3.98 -16.31
CA GLN A 254 -6.66 3.01 -16.52
C GLN A 254 -7.20 1.57 -16.54
N LYS A 255 -8.09 1.22 -15.62
CA LYS A 255 -8.76 -0.09 -15.62
C LYS A 255 -9.55 -0.33 -16.91
N GLU A 256 -10.23 0.71 -17.42
CA GLU A 256 -10.95 0.65 -18.70
C GLU A 256 -9.99 0.42 -19.88
N LYS A 257 -8.86 1.13 -19.95
CA LYS A 257 -7.83 0.92 -20.99
C LYS A 257 -7.21 -0.47 -20.94
N ASP A 258 -6.94 -0.99 -19.74
CA ASP A 258 -6.39 -2.34 -19.58
C ASP A 258 -7.40 -3.40 -20.01
N LEU A 259 -8.70 -3.18 -19.71
CA LEU A 259 -9.80 -4.02 -20.20
C LEU A 259 -9.94 -3.96 -21.73
N GLU A 260 -9.80 -2.78 -22.33
CA GLU A 260 -9.82 -2.61 -23.79
C GLU A 260 -8.67 -3.36 -24.48
N LYS A 261 -7.45 -3.26 -23.94
CA LYS A 261 -6.30 -4.02 -24.45
C LYS A 261 -6.50 -5.53 -24.35
N GLN A 262 -7.06 -6.00 -23.23
CA GLN A 262 -7.41 -7.42 -23.08
C GLN A 262 -8.43 -7.84 -24.13
N ARG A 263 -9.47 -7.02 -24.36
CA ARG A 263 -10.48 -7.29 -25.39
C ARG A 263 -9.90 -7.36 -26.80
N GLU A 264 -9.02 -6.43 -27.16
CA GLU A 264 -8.34 -6.44 -28.46
C GLU A 264 -7.51 -7.72 -28.63
N SER A 265 -6.73 -8.09 -27.62
CA SER A 265 -5.90 -9.29 -27.66
C SER A 265 -6.71 -10.59 -27.76
N SER A 266 -7.89 -10.64 -27.14
CA SER A 266 -8.73 -11.85 -27.10
C SER A 266 -9.84 -11.89 -28.15
N ALA A 267 -9.99 -10.87 -29.01
CA ALA A 267 -11.07 -10.82 -30.00
C ALA A 267 -11.02 -11.99 -30.99
N SER A 268 -9.82 -12.39 -31.43
CA SER A 268 -9.61 -13.53 -32.33
C SER A 268 -9.97 -14.85 -31.67
N ASP A 269 -9.61 -15.02 -30.39
CA ASP A 269 -9.90 -16.23 -29.61
C ASP A 269 -11.39 -16.37 -29.31
N ILE A 270 -12.08 -15.25 -29.02
CA ILE A 270 -13.54 -15.25 -28.84
C ILE A 270 -14.23 -15.73 -30.12
N LEU A 271 -13.77 -15.28 -31.29
CA LEU A 271 -14.39 -15.66 -32.56
C LEU A 271 -14.25 -17.16 -32.85
N LYS A 272 -13.08 -17.76 -32.56
CA LYS A 272 -12.86 -19.20 -32.69
C LYS A 272 -13.74 -19.99 -31.72
N LYS A 273 -13.74 -19.63 -30.44
CA LYS A 273 -14.57 -20.28 -29.41
C LYS A 273 -16.06 -20.14 -29.69
N LYS A 274 -16.48 -19.02 -30.28
CA LYS A 274 -17.86 -18.82 -30.72
C LYS A 274 -18.24 -19.83 -31.81
N GLN A 275 -17.39 -20.02 -32.82
CA GLN A 275 -17.64 -21.01 -33.87
C GLN A 275 -17.68 -22.45 -33.32
N GLU A 276 -16.78 -22.79 -32.40
CA GLU A 276 -16.78 -24.08 -31.71
C GLU A 276 -18.06 -24.30 -30.88
N ALA A 277 -18.50 -23.27 -30.15
CA ALA A 277 -19.73 -23.32 -29.37
C ALA A 277 -20.98 -23.47 -30.26
N GLU A 278 -21.07 -22.72 -31.37
CA GLU A 278 -22.17 -22.86 -32.34
C GLU A 278 -22.19 -24.26 -32.98
N GLY A 279 -21.02 -24.82 -33.28
CA GLY A 279 -20.89 -26.20 -33.76
C GLY A 279 -21.40 -27.22 -32.74
N ALA A 280 -20.99 -27.08 -31.48
CA ALA A 280 -21.45 -27.95 -30.39
C ALA A 280 -22.97 -27.83 -30.17
N VAL A 281 -23.52 -26.62 -30.19
CA VAL A 281 -24.97 -26.37 -30.06
C VAL A 281 -25.74 -27.09 -31.16
N ARG A 282 -25.28 -27.02 -32.42
CA ARG A 282 -25.92 -27.73 -33.54
C ARG A 282 -25.95 -29.24 -33.35
N LEU A 283 -24.85 -29.84 -32.90
CA LEU A 283 -24.78 -31.28 -32.64
C LEU A 283 -25.68 -31.73 -31.48
N MET A 284 -25.91 -30.86 -30.50
CA MET A 284 -26.75 -31.17 -29.34
C MET A 284 -28.26 -31.10 -29.61
N GLN A 285 -28.71 -30.43 -30.68
CA GLN A 285 -30.14 -30.16 -30.91
C GLN A 285 -30.99 -31.44 -30.93
N GLU A 286 -30.52 -32.51 -31.58
CA GLU A 286 -31.26 -33.76 -31.66
C GLU A 286 -31.38 -34.45 -30.30
N SER A 287 -30.31 -34.43 -29.51
CA SER A 287 -30.31 -35.00 -28.15
C SER A 287 -31.22 -34.20 -27.22
N VAL A 288 -31.20 -32.87 -27.32
CA VAL A 288 -32.03 -31.98 -26.52
C VAL A 288 -33.51 -32.17 -26.82
N ARG A 289 -33.91 -32.35 -28.08
CA ARG A 289 -35.32 -32.65 -28.43
C ARG A 289 -35.81 -33.92 -27.73
N ARG A 290 -35.02 -35.00 -27.76
CA ARG A 290 -35.35 -36.26 -27.05
C ARG A 290 -35.47 -36.07 -25.54
N ILE A 291 -34.58 -35.26 -24.94
CA ILE A 291 -34.61 -34.95 -23.50
C ILE A 291 -35.87 -34.14 -23.16
N ILE A 292 -36.23 -33.15 -23.97
CA ILE A 292 -37.44 -32.34 -23.76
C ILE A 292 -38.69 -33.23 -23.79
N GLU A 293 -38.85 -34.08 -24.81
CA GLU A 293 -39.99 -35.00 -24.91
C GLU A 293 -40.07 -35.95 -23.70
N ALA A 294 -38.93 -36.48 -23.26
CA ALA A 294 -38.86 -37.36 -22.09
C ALA A 294 -39.20 -36.64 -20.77
N GLU A 295 -38.70 -35.42 -20.58
CA GLU A 295 -38.97 -34.61 -19.38
C GLU A 295 -40.41 -34.06 -19.39
N GLU A 296 -40.98 -33.72 -20.56
CA GLU A 296 -42.37 -33.26 -20.70
C GLU A 296 -43.36 -34.36 -20.28
N SER A 297 -43.13 -35.61 -20.72
CA SER A 297 -43.96 -36.76 -20.31
C SER A 297 -43.96 -37.00 -18.78
N ARG A 298 -42.92 -36.57 -18.08
CA ARG A 298 -42.72 -36.76 -16.64
C ARG A 298 -42.98 -35.50 -15.81
N MET A 299 -43.43 -34.41 -16.46
CA MET A 299 -43.52 -33.07 -15.86
C MET A 299 -42.23 -32.67 -15.10
N GLY A 300 -41.10 -32.96 -15.72
CA GLY A 300 -39.76 -32.79 -15.17
C GLY A 300 -39.20 -31.38 -15.37
N LEU A 301 -37.89 -31.27 -15.53
CA LEU A 301 -37.18 -29.97 -15.61
C LEU A 301 -36.99 -29.55 -17.07
N ILE A 302 -37.61 -28.43 -17.46
CA ILE A 302 -37.49 -27.85 -18.81
C ILE A 302 -36.93 -26.43 -18.69
N ILE A 303 -35.80 -26.17 -19.33
CA ILE A 303 -35.21 -24.83 -19.38
C ILE A 303 -35.86 -24.06 -20.54
N LEU A 304 -36.54 -22.96 -20.21
CA LEU A 304 -37.19 -22.11 -21.19
C LEU A 304 -36.17 -21.15 -21.80
N ASN A 305 -35.58 -20.29 -20.97
CA ASN A 305 -34.61 -19.29 -21.39
C ASN A 305 -33.38 -19.33 -20.50
N ALA A 306 -32.19 -19.28 -21.08
CA ALA A 306 -30.95 -19.21 -20.33
C ALA A 306 -29.93 -18.32 -21.04
N TRP A 307 -29.35 -17.42 -20.27
CA TRP A 307 -28.57 -16.31 -20.76
C TRP A 307 -27.28 -16.21 -19.97
N TYR A 308 -26.12 -16.17 -20.64
CA TYR A 308 -24.82 -16.06 -19.98
C TYR A 308 -24.07 -14.83 -20.47
N GLY A 309 -23.56 -14.02 -19.54
CA GLY A 309 -22.79 -12.82 -19.87
C GLY A 309 -22.87 -11.75 -18.79
N LYS A 310 -22.59 -10.51 -19.19
CA LYS A 310 -22.67 -9.35 -18.29
C LYS A 310 -24.09 -8.79 -18.34
N PHE A 311 -24.84 -8.94 -17.25
CA PHE A 311 -26.14 -8.29 -17.09
C PHE A 311 -25.94 -6.89 -16.54
N VAL A 312 -26.48 -5.90 -17.26
CA VAL A 312 -26.51 -4.51 -16.78
C VAL A 312 -27.65 -4.42 -15.77
N THR A 313 -27.32 -4.25 -14.49
CA THR A 313 -28.29 -3.75 -13.50
C THR A 313 -28.66 -2.32 -13.87
N ASP A 314 -29.96 -2.02 -13.88
CA ASP A 314 -30.66 -0.85 -14.46
C ASP A 314 -30.10 0.56 -14.09
N ASN A 315 -29.14 0.65 -13.17
CA ASN A 315 -28.53 1.92 -12.73
C ASN A 315 -27.27 2.34 -13.52
N SER A 316 -26.78 1.55 -14.48
CA SER A 316 -25.55 1.86 -15.22
C SER A 316 -25.82 2.09 -16.70
N ARG A 317 -26.02 3.38 -17.06
CA ARG A 317 -25.91 4.00 -18.40
C ARG A 317 -26.35 3.15 -19.62
N LYS A 318 -27.43 3.61 -20.26
CA LYS A 318 -28.10 3.20 -21.52
C LYS A 318 -27.27 2.78 -22.77
N ASN A 319 -25.93 2.70 -22.72
CA ASN A 319 -25.08 2.41 -23.89
C ASN A 319 -24.20 1.15 -23.78
N GLU A 320 -24.24 0.38 -22.70
CA GLU A 320 -23.59 -0.94 -22.71
C GLU A 320 -24.45 -1.92 -23.53
N ARG A 321 -23.96 -2.30 -24.72
CA ARG A 321 -24.56 -3.40 -25.49
C ARG A 321 -24.59 -4.63 -24.58
N VAL A 322 -25.78 -5.17 -24.36
CA VAL A 322 -26.00 -6.41 -23.61
C VAL A 322 -25.24 -7.53 -24.32
N LYS A 323 -24.05 -7.86 -23.82
CA LYS A 323 -23.17 -8.91 -24.35
C LYS A 323 -23.50 -10.21 -23.66
N VAL A 324 -24.57 -10.83 -24.14
CA VAL A 324 -25.14 -12.03 -23.55
C VAL A 324 -25.30 -13.08 -24.64
N ILE A 325 -24.99 -14.32 -24.30
CA ILE A 325 -25.15 -15.49 -25.15
C ILE A 325 -26.37 -16.29 -24.69
N ASP A 326 -27.09 -16.85 -25.65
CA ASP A 326 -28.15 -17.82 -25.37
C ASP A 326 -27.52 -19.20 -25.13
N VAL A 327 -27.76 -19.76 -23.95
CA VAL A 327 -27.21 -21.05 -23.50
C VAL A 327 -28.32 -22.03 -23.11
N THR A 328 -29.53 -21.82 -23.62
CA THR A 328 -30.69 -22.71 -23.44
C THR A 328 -30.38 -24.15 -23.83
N VAL A 329 -29.94 -24.36 -25.08
CA VAL A 329 -29.71 -25.68 -25.66
C VAL A 329 -28.59 -26.44 -24.92
N PRO A 330 -27.39 -25.85 -24.69
CA PRO A 330 -26.34 -26.51 -23.91
C PRO A 330 -26.78 -26.90 -22.50
N LEU A 331 -27.52 -26.03 -21.80
CA LEU A 331 -27.97 -26.32 -20.44
C LEU A 331 -29.03 -27.41 -20.40
N GLN A 332 -29.96 -27.43 -21.37
CA GLN A 332 -30.97 -28.47 -21.44
C GLN A 332 -30.33 -29.85 -21.68
N CYS A 333 -29.23 -29.90 -22.45
CA CYS A 333 -28.48 -31.15 -22.67
C CYS A 333 -27.82 -31.71 -21.39
N LEU A 334 -27.57 -30.87 -20.39
CA LEU A 334 -26.96 -31.25 -19.11
C LEU A 334 -28.00 -31.74 -18.08
N VAL A 335 -29.29 -31.63 -18.36
CA VAL A 335 -30.37 -32.10 -17.48
C VAL A 335 -30.40 -33.64 -17.48
N LYS A 336 -30.39 -34.23 -16.29
CA LYS A 336 -30.56 -35.67 -16.09
C LYS A 336 -31.48 -35.92 -14.89
N ASP A 337 -32.46 -36.82 -15.06
CA ASP A 337 -33.44 -37.18 -14.03
C ASP A 337 -34.14 -35.95 -13.40
N SER A 338 -34.62 -35.02 -14.25
CA SER A 338 -35.27 -33.77 -13.84
C SER A 338 -34.45 -32.87 -12.90
N LYS A 339 -33.11 -32.96 -12.94
CA LYS A 339 -32.18 -32.14 -12.15
C LYS A 339 -31.04 -31.62 -13.02
N LEU A 340 -30.55 -30.43 -12.69
CA LEU A 340 -29.33 -29.87 -13.26
C LEU A 340 -28.37 -29.47 -12.14
N ILE A 341 -27.14 -29.95 -12.24
CA ILE A 341 -26.06 -29.71 -11.26
C ILE A 341 -24.85 -29.17 -12.00
N LEU A 342 -24.52 -27.90 -11.77
CA LEU A 342 -23.30 -27.25 -12.22
C LEU A 342 -22.29 -27.22 -11.07
N THR A 343 -21.05 -27.60 -11.35
CA THR A 343 -19.92 -27.58 -10.41
C THR A 343 -19.31 -26.19 -10.30
N GLU A 344 -18.40 -25.99 -9.34
CA GLU A 344 -17.66 -24.74 -9.09
C GLU A 344 -16.57 -24.45 -10.15
N ALA A 345 -16.81 -24.81 -11.41
CA ALA A 345 -15.96 -24.48 -12.54
C ALA A 345 -16.55 -23.30 -13.31
N SER A 346 -15.70 -22.53 -14.00
CA SER A 346 -16.19 -21.45 -14.87
C SER A 346 -17.14 -22.03 -15.92
N LYS A 347 -18.34 -21.46 -15.98
CA LYS A 347 -19.41 -21.86 -16.90
C LYS A 347 -19.01 -21.62 -18.35
N SER A 348 -18.03 -20.76 -18.60
CA SER A 348 -17.43 -20.57 -19.93
C SER A 348 -16.71 -21.80 -20.50
N GLY A 349 -16.34 -22.77 -19.66
CA GLY A 349 -15.67 -24.02 -20.07
C GLY A 349 -16.63 -25.16 -20.46
N LEU A 350 -17.94 -24.95 -20.31
CA LEU A 350 -18.94 -25.95 -20.68
C LEU A 350 -19.07 -26.07 -22.21
N PRO A 351 -19.37 -27.26 -22.75
CA PRO A 351 -19.53 -27.41 -24.18
C PRO A 351 -20.75 -26.61 -24.66
N GLY A 352 -20.58 -25.81 -25.72
CA GLY A 352 -21.60 -24.87 -26.20
C GLY A 352 -21.61 -23.52 -25.48
N PHE A 353 -20.74 -23.32 -24.48
CA PHE A 353 -20.49 -22.02 -23.86
C PHE A 353 -19.23 -21.38 -24.44
N TYR A 354 -19.20 -20.05 -24.43
CA TYR A 354 -17.98 -19.27 -24.60
C TYR A 354 -18.10 -18.00 -23.75
N ASP A 355 -16.98 -17.29 -23.55
CA ASP A 355 -16.96 -16.05 -22.78
C ASP A 355 -17.19 -14.82 -23.69
N PRO A 356 -18.35 -14.12 -23.60
CA PRO A 356 -18.59 -12.90 -24.38
C PRO A 356 -17.93 -11.63 -23.78
N CYS A 357 -17.48 -11.67 -22.52
CA CYS A 357 -17.01 -10.52 -21.75
C CYS A 357 -15.75 -10.86 -20.93
N ILE A 358 -14.64 -11.15 -21.61
CA ILE A 358 -13.36 -11.47 -20.95
C ILE A 358 -12.91 -10.31 -20.05
N GLY A 359 -12.57 -10.64 -18.80
CA GLY A 359 -12.11 -9.69 -17.79
C GLY A 359 -13.21 -8.93 -17.06
N GLU A 360 -14.49 -9.19 -17.37
CA GLU A 360 -15.63 -8.64 -16.65
C GLU A 360 -16.38 -9.71 -15.84
N ASP A 361 -17.13 -9.28 -14.83
CA ASP A 361 -17.98 -10.16 -14.05
C ASP A 361 -19.15 -10.66 -14.90
N LYS A 362 -19.28 -11.98 -14.99
CA LYS A 362 -20.31 -12.67 -15.77
C LYS A 362 -21.24 -13.41 -14.82
N SER A 363 -22.49 -13.50 -15.20
CA SER A 363 -23.48 -14.32 -14.51
C SER A 363 -24.31 -15.10 -15.52
N LEU A 364 -24.99 -16.12 -15.00
CA LEU A 364 -25.91 -16.99 -15.71
C LEU A 364 -27.32 -16.75 -15.17
N LYS A 365 -28.22 -16.33 -16.04
CA LYS A 365 -29.65 -16.20 -15.77
C LYS A 365 -30.37 -17.40 -16.38
N ILE A 366 -31.17 -18.11 -15.60
CA ILE A 366 -31.95 -19.25 -16.08
C ILE A 366 -33.40 -19.05 -15.68
N LEU A 367 -34.29 -19.24 -16.64
CA LEU A 367 -35.73 -19.34 -16.48
C LEU A 367 -36.13 -20.75 -16.91
N TYR A 368 -36.71 -21.51 -15.99
CA TYR A 368 -37.04 -22.92 -16.17
C TYR A 368 -38.42 -23.24 -15.61
N GLN A 369 -39.02 -24.31 -16.11
CA GLN A 369 -40.28 -24.86 -15.64
C GLN A 369 -40.02 -26.22 -14.99
N PHE A 370 -40.65 -26.45 -13.84
CA PHE A 370 -40.61 -27.73 -13.15
C PHE A 370 -42.01 -28.03 -12.61
N ARG A 371 -42.56 -29.21 -12.95
CA ARG A 371 -43.94 -29.61 -12.56
C ARG A 371 -45.00 -28.55 -12.89
N GLY A 372 -44.89 -27.93 -14.06
CA GLY A 372 -45.82 -26.89 -14.52
C GLY A 372 -45.56 -25.48 -13.98
N VAL A 373 -44.66 -25.31 -13.00
CA VAL A 373 -44.41 -24.01 -12.33
C VAL A 373 -43.12 -23.36 -12.85
N MET A 374 -43.17 -22.06 -13.15
CA MET A 374 -42.01 -21.27 -13.59
C MET A 374 -41.11 -20.86 -12.43
N HIS A 375 -39.80 -20.89 -12.68
CA HIS A 375 -38.75 -20.55 -11.75
C HIS A 375 -37.67 -19.72 -12.44
N GLN A 376 -37.07 -18.77 -11.72
CA GLN A 376 -35.96 -17.94 -12.19
C GLN A 376 -34.80 -17.95 -11.19
N VAL A 377 -33.58 -18.06 -11.70
CA VAL A 377 -32.35 -17.97 -10.89
C VAL A 377 -31.26 -17.18 -11.60
N MET A 378 -30.48 -16.44 -10.83
CA MET A 378 -29.23 -15.79 -11.23
C MET A 378 -28.08 -16.46 -10.47
N SER A 379 -26.98 -16.78 -11.13
CA SER A 379 -25.80 -17.36 -10.49
C SER A 379 -24.50 -16.83 -11.10
N GLY A 380 -23.48 -16.57 -10.28
CA GLY A 380 -22.17 -16.09 -10.74
C GLY A 380 -21.39 -17.13 -11.55
N ASP A 381 -20.38 -16.74 -12.33
CA ASP A 381 -19.63 -17.67 -13.22
C ASP A 381 -19.06 -18.90 -12.49
N ASN A 382 -18.45 -18.71 -11.31
CA ASN A 382 -17.81 -19.79 -10.53
C ASN A 382 -18.71 -20.41 -9.44
N GLU A 383 -19.97 -19.96 -9.34
CA GLU A 383 -20.86 -20.41 -8.27
C GLU A 383 -21.58 -21.72 -8.66
N PRO A 384 -21.61 -22.72 -7.77
CA PRO A 384 -22.26 -24.00 -8.06
C PRO A 384 -23.77 -23.81 -8.08
N LEU A 385 -24.43 -24.35 -9.09
CA LEU A 385 -25.87 -24.22 -9.26
C LEU A 385 -26.54 -25.60 -9.23
N ARG A 386 -27.53 -25.77 -8.35
CA ARG A 386 -28.39 -26.95 -8.29
C ARG A 386 -29.84 -26.52 -8.46
N ILE A 387 -30.51 -26.99 -9.51
CA ILE A 387 -31.93 -26.75 -9.79
C ILE A 387 -32.63 -28.11 -10.03
N PRO A 388 -33.92 -28.25 -9.68
CA PRO A 388 -34.86 -27.23 -9.19
C PRO A 388 -34.74 -26.92 -7.68
N LYS A 389 -35.07 -25.68 -7.26
CA LYS A 389 -35.23 -25.28 -5.85
C LYS A 389 -36.52 -24.46 -5.68
N GLN A 390 -37.22 -24.66 -4.56
CA GLN A 390 -38.46 -23.91 -4.25
C GLN A 390 -38.22 -22.39 -4.13
N SER A 391 -37.03 -21.98 -3.67
CA SER A 391 -36.66 -20.56 -3.54
C SER A 391 -36.60 -19.80 -4.86
N HIS A 392 -36.60 -20.50 -6.00
CA HIS A 392 -36.52 -19.89 -7.33
C HIS A 392 -37.91 -19.71 -7.96
N LYS A 393 -38.99 -20.14 -7.30
CA LYS A 393 -40.34 -20.07 -7.85
C LYS A 393 -40.72 -18.62 -8.13
N ILE A 394 -41.27 -18.38 -9.33
CA ILE A 394 -41.88 -17.11 -9.68
C ILE A 394 -43.37 -17.25 -9.37
N ASP A 395 -43.89 -16.45 -8.45
CA ASP A 395 -45.33 -16.35 -8.27
C ASP A 395 -45.92 -15.54 -9.42
N ALA A 396 -46.89 -16.12 -10.12
CA ALA A 396 -47.52 -15.54 -11.31
C ALA A 396 -48.57 -14.47 -10.96
N ASP A 397 -48.82 -14.22 -9.68
CA ASP A 397 -49.75 -13.20 -9.20
C ASP A 397 -48.97 -11.96 -8.74
N GLY A 398 -48.86 -11.00 -9.66
CA GLY A 398 -48.36 -9.64 -9.45
C GLY A 398 -48.97 -8.69 -10.47
#